data_AF-A0A834Y752-F1
#
_entry.id   AF-A0A834Y752-F1
#
_cell.length_a   1.000
_cell.length_b   1.000
_cell.length_c   1.000
_cell.angle_alpha   90.00
_cell.angle_beta   90.00
_cell.angle_gamma   90.00
#
_symmetry.space_group_name_H-M   'P 1'
#
loop_
_entity.id
_entity.type
_entity.pdbx_description
1 polymer ?
#
loop_
_entity_poly.entity_id
_entity_poly.type
_entity_poly.pdbx_seq_one_letter_code
_entity_poly.pdbx_strand_id
1 'polypeptide(L)'
;MDEIRDCIECINYHWIAMVLTGLYTHLRQICIIGFCFADESASPFNPTWSSLIFMFSVLSLLGEYSPWPDSLKKPPIFIIYIYEMIIAALVQNLATRAIWIPLVNSIICLNMKSGEILMWFNSYVGLDNYSPIGQAAHYMIKEDAVDHMSLCMSILSLVWMLDATESLEEITELWNK
;
A
#
# COMPACT_ATOMS: atom_id res chain seq x y z
N MET A 1 -1.69 -5.14 35.78
CA MET A 1 -2.11 -3.73 35.67
C MET A 1 -0.93 -2.85 35.30
N ASP A 2 0.25 -3.10 35.88
CA ASP A 2 1.51 -2.47 35.45
C ASP A 2 1.93 -2.88 34.03
N GLU A 3 1.80 -4.16 33.63
CA GLU A 3 2.11 -4.60 32.24
C GLU A 3 1.26 -3.91 31.16
N ILE A 4 0.01 -3.55 31.46
CA ILE A 4 -0.87 -2.81 30.53
C ILE A 4 -0.47 -1.34 30.49
N ARG A 5 -0.02 -0.77 31.61
CA ARG A 5 0.47 0.62 31.70
C ARG A 5 1.79 0.77 30.94
N ASP A 6 2.68 -0.20 31.04
CA ASP A 6 3.96 -0.22 30.31
C ASP A 6 3.71 -0.37 28.79
N CYS A 7 2.74 -1.18 28.37
CA CYS A 7 2.31 -1.25 26.96
C CYS A 7 1.72 0.08 26.44
N ILE A 8 0.99 0.82 27.28
CA ILE A 8 0.41 2.12 26.92
C ILE A 8 1.48 3.21 26.84
N GLU A 9 2.52 3.15 27.67
CA GLU A 9 3.66 4.08 27.60
C GLU A 9 4.54 3.83 26.36
N CYS A 10 4.56 2.61 25.82
CA CYS A 10 5.21 2.29 24.55
C CYS A 10 4.39 2.72 23.31
N ILE A 11 3.13 3.13 23.46
CA ILE A 11 2.29 3.52 22.33
C ILE A 11 2.66 4.93 21.86
N ASN A 12 3.25 5.00 20.67
CA ASN A 12 3.47 6.26 19.99
C ASN A 12 2.13 6.80 19.44
N TYR A 13 1.49 7.71 20.18
CA TYR A 13 0.23 8.34 19.79
C TYR A 13 0.29 9.07 18.44
N HIS A 14 1.46 9.59 18.07
CA HIS A 14 1.68 10.21 16.77
C HIS A 14 1.58 9.18 15.63
N TRP A 15 2.24 8.02 15.78
CA TRP A 15 2.16 6.92 14.82
C TRP A 15 0.71 6.49 14.61
N ILE A 16 -0.04 6.29 15.69
CA ILE A 16 -1.46 5.92 15.64
C ILE A 16 -2.27 6.98 14.90
N ALA A 17 -2.09 8.27 15.23
CA ALA A 17 -2.82 9.35 14.59
C ALA A 17 -2.54 9.42 13.09
N MET A 18 -1.28 9.28 12.66
CA MET A 18 -0.89 9.27 11.25
C MET A 18 -1.50 8.10 10.49
N VAL A 19 -1.33 6.87 11.01
CA VAL A 19 -1.81 5.65 10.36
C VAL A 19 -3.33 5.63 10.29
N LEU A 20 -4.04 5.94 11.37
CA LEU A 20 -5.51 5.97 11.39
C LEU A 20 -6.05 7.04 10.45
N THR A 21 -5.45 8.23 10.44
CA THR A 21 -5.91 9.31 9.55
C THR A 21 -5.70 8.93 8.10
N GLY A 22 -4.53 8.41 7.73
CA GLY A 22 -4.26 7.95 6.36
C GLY A 22 -5.17 6.80 5.93
N LEU A 23 -5.40 5.79 6.78
CA LEU A 23 -6.33 4.70 6.46
C LEU A 23 -7.77 5.22 6.31
N TYR A 24 -8.18 6.15 7.18
CA TYR A 24 -9.50 6.76 7.09
C TYR A 24 -9.67 7.54 5.79
N THR A 25 -8.67 8.32 5.36
CA THR A 25 -8.72 9.03 4.08
C THR A 25 -8.72 8.08 2.90
N HIS A 26 -8.01 6.95 2.97
CA HIS A 26 -8.06 5.91 1.94
C HIS A 26 -9.45 5.29 1.80
N LEU A 27 -10.06 4.88 2.92
CA LEU A 27 -11.40 4.29 2.94
C LEU A 27 -12.49 5.25 2.46
N ARG A 28 -12.35 6.54 2.81
CA ARG A 28 -13.28 7.59 2.40
C ARG A 28 -12.93 8.25 1.07
N GLN A 29 -11.84 7.84 0.43
CA GLN A 29 -11.31 8.41 -0.81
C GLN A 29 -11.16 9.95 -0.73
N ILE A 30 -10.73 10.48 0.40
CA ILE A 30 -10.59 11.93 0.62
C ILE A 30 -9.28 12.42 -0.03
N CYS A 31 -9.41 13.32 -1.01
CA CYS A 31 -8.28 14.01 -1.64
C CYS A 31 -8.04 15.38 -0.98
N ILE A 32 -6.92 15.55 -0.27
CA ILE A 32 -6.60 16.82 0.46
C ILE A 32 -5.96 17.90 -0.44
N ILE A 33 -5.39 17.51 -1.58
CA ILE A 33 -4.87 18.40 -2.62
C ILE A 33 -5.41 17.84 -3.93
N GLY A 34 -5.83 18.68 -4.89
CA GLY A 34 -6.54 18.34 -6.13
C GLY A 34 -5.90 17.31 -7.09
N PHE A 35 -5.05 16.41 -6.60
CA PHE A 35 -4.61 15.15 -7.21
C PHE A 35 -5.75 14.18 -7.55
N CYS A 36 -6.98 14.47 -7.11
CA CYS A 36 -8.18 13.96 -7.76
C CYS A 36 -8.33 14.63 -9.14
N PHE A 37 -7.49 14.23 -10.11
CA PHE A 37 -7.70 14.61 -11.50
C PHE A 37 -9.09 14.14 -11.92
N ALA A 38 -9.87 15.10 -12.40
CA ALA A 38 -11.22 14.95 -12.86
C ALA A 38 -11.25 14.07 -14.12
N ASP A 39 -11.35 12.76 -13.94
CA ASP A 39 -11.88 11.88 -14.97
C ASP A 39 -13.16 11.27 -14.41
N GLU A 40 -14.29 11.86 -14.78
CA GLU A 40 -15.64 11.34 -14.56
C GLU A 40 -15.84 9.93 -15.19
N SER A 41 -14.87 9.47 -15.99
CA SER A 41 -14.82 8.19 -16.68
C SER A 41 -13.95 7.12 -16.02
N ALA A 42 -13.10 7.47 -15.04
CA ALA A 42 -12.32 6.50 -14.30
C ALA A 42 -13.23 5.87 -13.22
N SER A 43 -13.49 4.57 -13.34
CA SER A 43 -14.31 3.84 -12.36
C SER A 43 -13.84 4.16 -10.94
N PRO A 44 -14.75 4.42 -9.98
CA PRO A 44 -14.37 4.72 -8.61
C PRO A 44 -13.43 3.62 -8.12
N PHE A 45 -12.22 4.03 -7.73
CA PHE A 45 -11.23 3.11 -7.16
C PHE A 45 -11.82 2.47 -5.91
N ASN A 46 -12.34 1.25 -6.00
CA ASN A 46 -12.94 0.61 -4.82
C ASN A 46 -11.81 0.15 -3.89
N PRO A 47 -11.75 0.64 -2.64
CA PRO A 47 -10.74 0.19 -1.69
C PRO A 47 -10.94 -1.30 -1.43
N THR A 48 -9.94 -2.11 -1.75
CA THR A 48 -9.92 -3.55 -1.51
C THR A 48 -9.13 -3.86 -0.25
N TRP A 49 -9.30 -5.06 0.30
CA TRP A 49 -8.44 -5.54 1.41
C TRP A 49 -6.96 -5.49 1.05
N SER A 50 -6.66 -5.81 -0.21
CA SER A 50 -5.33 -5.75 -0.79
C SER A 50 -4.76 -4.33 -0.76
N SER A 51 -5.54 -3.32 -1.20
CA SER A 51 -5.09 -1.94 -1.16
C SER A 51 -4.93 -1.43 0.28
N LEU A 52 -5.81 -1.84 1.21
CA LEU A 52 -5.71 -1.47 2.61
C LEU A 52 -4.41 -1.95 3.25
N ILE A 53 -4.01 -3.20 3.01
CA ILE A 53 -2.75 -3.76 3.52
C ILE A 53 -1.55 -2.98 2.96
N PHE A 54 -1.57 -2.67 1.66
CA PHE A 54 -0.52 -1.88 1.03
C PHE A 54 -0.45 -0.45 1.56
N MET A 55 -1.60 0.21 1.79
CA MET A 55 -1.59 1.56 2.35
C MET A 55 -1.17 1.56 3.82
N PHE A 56 -1.56 0.54 4.59
CA PHE A 56 -1.12 0.37 5.96
C PHE A 56 0.41 0.25 6.05
N SER A 57 1.04 -0.51 5.15
CA SER A 57 2.50 -0.64 5.16
C SER A 57 3.21 0.68 4.86
N VAL A 58 2.74 1.42 3.84
CA VAL A 58 3.28 2.76 3.51
C VAL A 58 3.13 3.74 4.67
N LEU A 59 1.96 3.76 5.32
CA LEU A 59 1.69 4.64 6.44
C LEU A 59 2.46 4.25 7.70
N SER A 60 2.73 2.95 7.90
CA SER A 60 3.52 2.47 9.03
C SER A 60 4.97 2.95 8.91
N LEU A 61 5.55 2.86 7.71
CA LEU A 61 6.86 3.43 7.40
C LEU A 61 6.88 4.94 7.65
N LEU A 62 5.86 5.67 7.18
CA LEU A 62 5.78 7.12 7.38
C LEU A 62 5.65 7.49 8.87
N GLY A 63 4.91 6.70 9.65
CA GLY A 63 4.63 6.91 11.07
C GLY A 63 5.85 6.85 11.98
N GLU A 64 6.94 6.22 11.52
CA GLU A 64 8.20 6.17 12.27
C GLU A 64 9.01 7.45 12.15
N TYR A 65 8.81 8.22 11.08
CA TYR A 65 9.48 9.49 10.89
C TYR A 65 8.64 10.64 11.41
N SER A 66 9.29 11.58 12.08
CA SER A 66 8.72 12.92 12.29
C SER A 66 8.88 13.71 10.98
N PRO A 67 7.81 14.01 10.23
CA PRO A 67 7.94 14.75 8.97
C PRO A 67 8.25 16.23 9.19
N TRP A 68 8.21 16.73 10.43
CA TRP A 68 8.57 18.10 10.75
C TRP A 68 10.09 18.31 10.65
N PRO A 69 10.58 19.30 9.88
CA PRO A 69 12.02 19.53 9.72
C PRO A 69 12.64 20.13 11.00
N ASP A 70 13.77 19.55 11.43
CA ASP A 70 14.51 20.00 12.62
C ASP A 70 15.07 21.43 12.50
N SER A 71 15.23 21.92 11.28
CA SER A 71 15.68 23.29 10.99
C SER A 71 14.67 24.38 11.39
N LEU A 72 13.41 24.01 11.65
CA LEU A 72 12.35 24.95 12.06
C LEU A 72 12.07 24.86 13.55
N LYS A 73 11.81 26.02 14.17
CA LYS A 73 11.39 26.08 15.56
C LYS A 73 10.12 25.24 15.76
N LYS A 74 10.15 24.32 16.72
CA LYS A 74 9.02 23.44 17.05
C LYS A 74 7.77 24.27 17.38
N PRO A 75 6.70 24.18 16.58
CA PRO A 75 5.46 24.92 16.80
C PRO A 75 4.64 24.27 17.94
N PRO A 76 3.49 24.87 18.33
CA PRO A 76 2.56 24.25 19.26
C PRO A 76 2.14 22.84 18.80
N ILE A 77 2.00 21.92 19.76
CA ILE A 77 1.71 20.49 19.54
C ILE A 77 0.50 20.27 18.61
N PHE A 78 -0.56 21.07 18.74
CA PHE A 78 -1.75 20.95 17.89
C PHE A 78 -1.46 21.20 16.40
N ILE A 79 -0.55 22.12 16.07
CA ILE A 79 -0.20 22.44 14.69
C ILE A 79 0.59 21.27 14.07
N ILE A 80 1.45 20.64 14.87
CA ILE A 80 2.22 19.46 14.46
C ILE A 80 1.27 18.32 14.08
N TYR A 81 0.30 17.99 14.93
CA TYR A 81 -0.68 16.94 14.63
C TYR A 81 -1.49 17.23 13.37
N ILE A 82 -1.95 18.48 13.19
CA ILE A 82 -2.71 18.86 11.98
C ILE A 82 -1.84 18.69 10.72
N TYR A 83 -0.58 19.13 10.79
CA TYR A 83 0.37 19.02 9.69
C TYR A 83 0.64 17.56 9.32
N GLU A 84 0.89 16.71 10.31
CA GLU A 84 1.14 15.28 10.17
C GLU A 84 -0.06 14.55 9.57
N MET A 85 -1.28 14.86 10.03
CA MET A 85 -2.52 14.33 9.45
C MET A 85 -2.66 14.70 7.96
N ILE A 86 -2.31 15.94 7.59
CA ILE A 86 -2.34 16.40 6.20
C ILE A 86 -1.30 15.67 5.36
N ILE A 87 -0.09 15.46 5.88
CA ILE A 87 0.96 14.71 5.18
C ILE A 87 0.57 13.25 5.01
N ALA A 88 0.06 12.60 6.05
CA ALA A 88 -0.39 11.21 5.98
C ALA A 88 -1.44 11.03 4.87
N ALA A 89 -2.42 11.94 4.80
CA ALA A 89 -3.41 11.96 3.75
C ALA A 89 -2.83 12.27 2.35
N LEU A 90 -1.83 13.14 2.25
CA LEU A 90 -1.15 13.45 0.99
C LEU A 90 -0.34 12.24 0.48
N VAL A 91 0.48 11.64 1.34
CA VAL A 91 1.29 10.46 1.04
C VAL A 91 0.38 9.30 0.66
N GLN A 92 -0.74 9.10 1.37
CA GLN A 92 -1.74 8.11 1.04
C GLN A 92 -2.29 8.33 -0.38
N ASN A 93 -2.70 9.56 -0.72
CA ASN A 93 -3.21 9.87 -2.06
C ASN A 93 -2.15 9.66 -3.15
N LEU A 94 -0.91 10.04 -2.88
CA LEU A 94 0.23 9.83 -3.78
C LEU A 94 0.50 8.34 -3.99
N ALA A 95 0.63 7.56 -2.91
CA ALA A 95 0.94 6.14 -2.99
C ALA A 95 -0.19 5.34 -3.66
N THR A 96 -1.46 5.68 -3.44
CA THR A 96 -2.56 5.05 -4.17
C THR A 96 -2.46 5.33 -5.67
N ARG A 97 -2.24 6.58 -6.09
CA ARG A 97 -2.30 6.96 -7.51
C ARG A 97 -1.02 6.68 -8.29
N ALA A 98 0.12 7.00 -7.71
CA ALA A 98 1.42 6.88 -8.36
C ALA A 98 1.98 5.46 -8.31
N ILE A 99 1.58 4.65 -7.33
CA ILE A 99 2.15 3.32 -7.10
C ILE A 99 1.07 2.24 -7.23
N TRP A 100 0.02 2.28 -6.40
CA TRP A 100 -0.94 1.18 -6.31
C TRP A 100 -1.75 0.95 -7.61
N ILE A 101 -2.38 1.99 -8.15
CA ILE A 101 -3.15 1.90 -9.40
C ILE A 101 -2.30 1.36 -10.57
N PRO A 102 -1.13 1.92 -10.91
CA PRO A 102 -0.32 1.39 -12.01
C PRO A 102 0.19 -0.04 -11.73
N LEU A 103 0.46 -0.39 -10.47
CA LEU A 103 0.83 -1.75 -10.09
C LEU A 103 -0.31 -2.73 -10.39
N VAL A 104 -1.54 -2.44 -9.96
CA VAL A 104 -2.71 -3.28 -10.22
C VAL A 104 -2.97 -3.40 -11.72
N ASN A 105 -2.88 -2.30 -12.48
CA ASN A 105 -3.01 -2.34 -13.94
C ASN A 105 -1.94 -3.22 -14.60
N SER A 106 -0.70 -3.19 -14.08
CA SER A 106 0.38 -4.05 -14.55
C SER A 106 0.10 -5.52 -14.24
N ILE A 107 -0.41 -5.83 -13.05
CA ILE A 107 -0.82 -7.18 -12.66
C ILE A 107 -1.94 -7.71 -13.57
N ILE A 108 -2.95 -6.89 -13.87
CA ILE A 108 -4.03 -7.25 -14.80
C ILE A 108 -3.45 -7.60 -16.18
N CYS A 109 -2.63 -6.70 -16.73
CA CYS A 109 -2.02 -6.89 -18.04
C CYS A 109 -1.15 -8.16 -18.11
N LEU A 110 -0.32 -8.39 -17.08
CA LEU A 110 0.54 -9.57 -16.98
C LEU A 110 -0.26 -10.86 -16.86
N ASN A 111 -1.33 -10.87 -16.06
CA ASN A 111 -2.21 -12.04 -15.91
C ASN A 111 -2.94 -12.37 -17.20
N MET A 112 -3.53 -11.38 -17.88
CA MET A 112 -4.18 -11.60 -19.17
C MET A 112 -3.19 -12.11 -20.22
N LYS A 113 -2.01 -11.48 -20.33
CA LYS A 113 -1.02 -11.88 -21.33
C LYS A 113 -0.41 -13.26 -21.07
N SER A 114 -0.13 -13.57 -19.81
CA SER A 114 0.35 -14.91 -19.43
C SER A 114 -0.70 -15.98 -19.71
N GLY A 115 -1.97 -15.72 -19.39
CA GLY A 115 -3.09 -16.59 -19.73
C GLY A 115 -3.21 -16.86 -21.23
N GLU A 116 -3.16 -15.82 -22.07
CA GLU A 116 -3.17 -15.97 -23.53
C GLU A 116 -2.01 -16.83 -24.05
N ILE A 117 -0.79 -16.60 -23.53
CA ILE A 117 0.40 -17.35 -23.91
C ILE A 117 0.26 -18.83 -23.52
N LEU A 118 -0.28 -19.11 -22.33
CA LEU A 118 -0.53 -20.46 -21.85
C LEU A 118 -1.61 -21.17 -22.69
N MET A 119 -2.68 -20.47 -23.08
CA MET A 119 -3.69 -21.02 -24.00
C MET A 119 -3.09 -21.34 -25.38
N TRP A 120 -2.28 -20.43 -25.92
CA TRP A 120 -1.56 -20.66 -27.18
C TRP A 120 -0.64 -21.87 -27.06
N PHE A 121 0.15 -21.97 -25.99
CA PHE A 121 1.03 -23.12 -25.75
C PHE A 121 0.25 -24.45 -25.62
N ASN A 122 -0.89 -24.44 -24.91
CA ASN A 122 -1.75 -25.61 -24.78
C ASN A 122 -2.24 -26.11 -26.15
N SER A 123 -2.69 -25.19 -27.01
CA SER A 123 -3.13 -25.54 -28.37
C SER A 123 -1.99 -25.95 -29.30
N TYR A 124 -0.80 -25.34 -29.17
CA TYR A 124 0.39 -25.70 -29.94
C TYR A 124 0.85 -27.15 -29.66
N VAL A 125 0.81 -27.57 -28.40
CA VAL A 125 1.17 -28.94 -27.99
C VAL A 125 0.03 -29.95 -28.28
N GLY A 126 -1.16 -29.47 -28.67
CA GLY A 126 -2.32 -30.32 -28.95
C GLY A 126 -2.95 -30.92 -27.69
N LEU A 127 -2.80 -30.26 -26.54
CA LEU A 127 -3.39 -30.67 -25.27
C LEU A 127 -4.88 -30.27 -25.22
N ASP A 128 -5.67 -31.08 -24.53
CA ASP A 128 -7.10 -30.77 -24.32
C ASP A 128 -7.28 -29.55 -23.38
N ASN A 129 -8.46 -28.94 -23.41
CA ASN A 129 -8.82 -27.78 -22.60
C ASN A 129 -8.83 -28.09 -21.09
N TYR A 130 -9.02 -29.36 -20.73
CA TYR A 130 -8.96 -29.82 -19.34
C TYR A 130 -7.55 -30.15 -18.86
N SER A 131 -6.52 -29.94 -19.69
CA SER A 131 -5.13 -30.13 -19.24
C SER A 131 -4.81 -29.17 -18.07
N PRO A 132 -3.82 -29.50 -17.23
CA PRO A 132 -3.37 -28.60 -16.17
C PRO A 132 -2.98 -27.22 -16.69
N ILE A 133 -2.43 -27.15 -17.91
CA ILE A 133 -2.02 -25.91 -18.57
C ILE A 133 -3.23 -25.09 -19.00
N GLY A 134 -4.25 -25.73 -19.60
CA GLY A 134 -5.50 -25.07 -19.98
C GLY A 134 -6.24 -24.51 -18.76
N GLN A 135 -6.31 -25.29 -17.67
CA GLN A 135 -6.91 -24.84 -16.42
C GLN A 135 -6.17 -23.65 -15.79
N ALA A 136 -4.83 -23.69 -15.77
CA ALA A 136 -4.02 -22.58 -15.27
C ALA A 136 -4.21 -21.30 -16.14
N ALA A 137 -4.26 -21.46 -17.46
CA ALA A 137 -4.50 -20.36 -18.38
C ALA A 137 -5.88 -19.70 -18.15
N HIS A 138 -6.92 -20.52 -17.99
CA HIS A 138 -8.26 -20.04 -17.69
C HIS A 138 -8.37 -19.38 -16.32
N TYR A 139 -7.61 -19.85 -15.32
CA TYR A 139 -7.54 -19.19 -14.03
C TYR A 139 -6.88 -17.81 -14.13
N MET A 140 -5.74 -17.69 -14.83
CA MET A 140 -5.01 -16.42 -14.99
C MET A 140 -5.80 -15.32 -15.70
N ILE A 141 -6.77 -15.69 -16.54
CA ILE A 141 -7.63 -14.71 -17.24
C ILE A 141 -8.74 -14.18 -16.33
N LYS A 142 -9.06 -14.86 -15.22
CA LYS A 142 -10.10 -14.43 -14.29
C LYS A 142 -9.64 -13.28 -13.39
N GLU A 143 -10.60 -12.45 -12.98
CA GLU A 143 -10.39 -11.39 -11.99
C GLU A 143 -9.89 -11.94 -10.64
N ASP A 144 -10.31 -13.15 -10.26
CA ASP A 144 -9.83 -13.82 -9.03
C ASP A 144 -8.30 -13.94 -8.96
N ALA A 145 -7.62 -14.17 -10.10
CA ALA A 145 -6.17 -14.28 -10.14
C ALA A 145 -5.49 -12.93 -9.90
N VAL A 146 -6.10 -11.85 -10.39
CA VAL A 146 -5.66 -10.47 -10.15
C VAL A 146 -5.78 -10.13 -8.67
N ASP A 147 -6.91 -10.47 -8.05
CA ASP A 147 -7.12 -10.24 -6.62
C ASP A 147 -6.09 -10.98 -5.77
N HIS A 148 -5.84 -12.26 -6.06
CA HIS A 148 -4.82 -13.05 -5.36
C HIS A 148 -3.42 -12.47 -5.54
N MET A 149 -3.02 -12.12 -6.77
CA MET A 149 -1.70 -11.51 -7.00
C MET A 149 -1.57 -10.17 -6.30
N SER A 150 -2.61 -9.33 -6.33
CA SER A 150 -2.58 -8.03 -5.65
C SER A 150 -2.38 -8.22 -4.15
N LEU A 151 -3.08 -9.18 -3.54
CA LEU A 151 -2.99 -9.47 -2.11
C LEU A 151 -1.59 -9.99 -1.74
N CYS A 152 -1.02 -10.90 -2.55
CA CYS A 152 0.36 -11.35 -2.37
C CYS A 152 1.36 -10.19 -2.45
N MET A 153 1.18 -9.27 -3.40
CA MET A 153 2.03 -8.08 -3.52
C MET A 153 1.90 -7.13 -2.33
N SER A 154 0.70 -6.97 -1.78
CA SER A 154 0.48 -6.15 -0.58
C SER A 154 1.06 -6.78 0.68
N ILE A 155 0.98 -8.11 0.83
CA ILE A 155 1.62 -8.80 1.95
C ILE A 155 3.14 -8.71 1.81
N LEU A 156 3.67 -8.92 0.60
CA LEU A 156 5.09 -8.78 0.35
C LEU A 156 5.58 -7.36 0.64
N SER A 157 4.83 -6.34 0.22
CA SER A 157 5.19 -4.94 0.52
C SER A 157 5.13 -4.64 2.01
N LEU A 158 4.17 -5.22 2.74
CA LEU A 158 4.10 -5.08 4.20
C LEU A 158 5.35 -5.68 4.87
N VAL A 159 5.71 -6.92 4.52
CA VAL A 159 6.91 -7.56 5.07
C VAL A 159 8.17 -6.76 4.73
N TRP A 160 8.30 -6.31 3.48
CA TRP A 160 9.45 -5.52 3.05
C TRP A 160 9.53 -4.16 3.74
N MET A 161 8.41 -3.48 3.93
CA MET A 161 8.41 -2.19 4.62
C MET A 161 8.70 -2.34 6.11
N LEU A 162 8.27 -3.42 6.75
CA LEU A 162 8.64 -3.74 8.14
C LEU A 162 10.12 -4.16 8.31
N ASP A 163 10.72 -4.78 7.30
CA ASP A 163 12.16 -5.09 7.30
C ASP A 163 12.99 -3.83 7.00
N ALA A 164 12.46 -2.97 6.12
CA ALA A 164 13.07 -1.68 5.82
C ALA A 164 13.07 -0.75 7.04
N THR A 165 12.06 -0.80 7.92
CA THR A 165 12.04 0.00 9.15
C THR A 165 13.20 -0.39 10.09
N GLU A 166 13.44 -1.68 10.29
CA GLU A 166 14.58 -2.17 11.10
C GLU A 166 15.93 -1.77 10.48
N SER A 167 16.08 -1.99 9.17
CA SER A 167 17.29 -1.63 8.43
C SER A 167 17.58 -0.12 8.46
N LEU A 168 16.53 0.71 8.48
CA LEU A 168 16.66 2.16 8.44
C LEU A 168 16.88 2.75 9.83
N GLU A 169 16.38 2.10 10.88
CA GLU A 169 16.76 2.38 12.27
C GLU A 169 18.29 2.24 12.45
N GLU A 170 18.86 1.13 11.97
CA GLU A 170 20.32 0.90 12.01
C GLU A 170 21.12 1.99 11.26
N ILE A 171 20.67 2.40 10.07
CA ILE A 171 21.33 3.47 9.29
C ILE A 171 21.23 4.81 10.01
N THR A 172 20.09 5.11 10.62
CA THR A 172 19.84 6.36 11.34
C THR A 172 20.74 6.44 12.58
N GLU A 173 20.88 5.34 13.33
CA GLU A 173 21.82 5.25 14.45
C GLU A 173 23.27 5.46 14.02
N LEU A 174 23.64 4.95 12.85
CA LEU A 174 24.98 5.09 12.30
C LEU A 174 25.29 6.52 11.85
N TRP A 175 24.29 7.26 11.37
CA TRP A 175 24.43 8.65 10.93
C TRP A 175 24.46 9.66 12.08
N ASN A 176 23.80 9.34 13.20
CA ASN A 176 23.79 10.17 14.41
C ASN A 176 25.05 10.00 15.30
N LYS A 177 25.99 9.15 14.89
CA LYS A 177 27.24 8.84 15.61
C LYS A 177 28.44 9.51 14.98
#